data_AF-A0A558C358-F1
#
_entry.id   AF-A0A558C358-F1
#
_cell.length_a   1.000
_cell.length_b   1.000
_cell.length_c   1.000
_cell.angle_alpha   90.00
_cell.angle_beta   90.00
_cell.angle_gamma   90.00
#
_symmetry.space_group_name_H-M   'P 1'
#
loop_
_entity.id
_entity.type
_entity.pdbx_description
1 polymer ?
#
loop_
_entity_poly.entity_id
_entity_poly.type
_entity_poly.pdbx_seq_one_letter_code
_entity_poly.pdbx_strand_id
1 'polypeptide(L)'
;MQVPTLDQHEALARQLAEALARIAKLEAAQPDWLREEEAMSLTGLSRSTLIRERKKNDTPLVITDSGPLRYLRSSVEAFNEARMLRKTTLRLAA
;
A
#
# COMPACT_ATOMS: atom_id res chain seq x y z
N MET A 1 26.99 36.88 15.89
CA MET A 1 26.05 35.75 15.86
C MET A 1 25.06 35.95 17.00
N GLN A 2 23.75 36.05 16.71
CA GLN A 2 22.72 36.08 17.75
C GLN A 2 22.47 34.65 18.24
N VAL A 3 22.68 34.40 19.52
CA VAL A 3 22.37 33.13 20.15
C VAL A 3 20.87 33.13 20.46
N PRO A 4 20.10 32.14 20.00
CA PRO A 4 18.67 32.08 20.28
C PRO A 4 18.43 32.01 21.80
N THR A 5 17.37 32.63 22.27
CA THR A 5 17.01 32.58 23.69
C THR A 5 16.46 31.21 24.07
N LEU A 6 16.48 30.86 25.35
CA LEU A 6 15.93 29.59 25.86
C LEU A 6 14.48 29.37 25.38
N ASP A 7 13.66 30.42 25.43
CA ASP A 7 12.26 30.39 24.96
C ASP A 7 12.15 30.10 23.45
N GLN A 8 13.08 30.60 22.64
CA GLN A 8 13.12 30.31 21.20
C GLN A 8 13.51 28.84 20.95
N HIS A 9 14.41 28.29 21.76
CA HIS A 9 14.75 26.86 21.70
C HIS A 9 13.58 25.96 22.10
N GLU A 10 12.84 26.32 23.14
CA GLU A 10 11.65 25.56 23.57
C GLU A 10 10.53 25.63 22.54
N ALA A 11 10.27 26.81 21.95
CA ALA A 11 9.28 26.97 20.89
C ALA A 11 9.63 26.13 19.66
N LEU A 12 10.91 26.12 19.24
CA LEU A 12 11.39 25.28 18.15
C LEU A 12 11.25 23.78 18.47
N ALA A 13 11.54 23.37 19.70
CA ALA A 13 11.38 21.97 20.11
C ALA A 13 9.91 21.52 20.04
N ARG A 14 8.95 22.37 20.44
CA ARG A 14 7.52 22.08 20.32
C ARG A 14 7.08 21.96 18.87
N GLN A 15 7.49 22.90 18.02
CA GLN A 15 7.18 22.85 16.58
C GLN A 15 7.75 21.59 15.91
N LEU A 16 8.97 21.19 16.29
CA LEU A 16 9.58 19.96 15.80
C LEU A 16 8.77 18.72 16.24
N ALA A 17 8.36 18.66 17.51
CA ALA A 17 7.55 17.56 18.02
C ALA A 17 6.19 17.45 17.31
N GLU A 18 5.52 18.58 17.07
CA GLU A 18 4.25 18.63 16.31
C GLU A 18 4.43 18.19 14.86
N ALA A 19 5.51 18.64 14.20
CA ALA A 19 5.82 18.24 12.83
C ALA A 19 6.08 16.73 12.74
N LEU A 20 6.86 16.17 13.65
CA LEU A 20 7.12 14.73 13.72
C LEU A 20 5.85 13.92 13.97
N ALA A 21 4.99 14.36 14.88
CA ALA A 21 3.71 13.71 15.12
C ALA A 21 2.81 13.71 13.87
N ARG A 22 2.81 14.83 13.12
CA ARG A 22 2.08 14.94 11.85
C ARG A 22 2.64 14.02 10.78
N ILE A 23 3.97 13.93 10.65
CA ILE A 23 4.64 13.01 9.72
C ILE A 23 4.26 11.57 10.05
N ALA A 24 4.39 11.15 11.31
CA ALA A 24 4.05 9.80 11.74
C ALA A 24 2.59 9.43 11.41
N LYS A 25 1.65 10.37 11.61
CA LYS A 25 0.25 10.18 11.24
C LYS A 25 0.06 10.01 9.72
N LEU A 26 0.79 10.79 8.92
CA LEU A 26 0.73 10.69 7.46
C LEU A 26 1.37 9.39 6.96
N GLU A 27 2.50 8.98 7.52
CA GLU A 27 3.16 7.70 7.23
C GLU A 27 2.26 6.51 7.58
N ALA A 28 1.59 6.53 8.73
CA ALA A 28 0.62 5.50 9.11
C ALA A 28 -0.60 5.44 8.17
N ALA A 29 -0.94 6.56 7.52
CA ALA A 29 -2.02 6.63 6.54
C ALA A 29 -1.56 6.33 5.12
N GLN A 30 -0.25 6.11 4.88
CA GLN A 30 0.22 5.75 3.55
C GLN A 30 -0.31 4.35 3.18
N PRO A 31 -0.87 4.20 1.98
CA PRO A 31 -1.28 2.89 1.51
C PRO A 31 -0.06 1.98 1.39
N ASP A 32 -0.20 0.71 1.78
CA ASP A 32 0.87 -0.28 1.59
C ASP A 32 0.90 -0.76 0.14
N TRP A 33 1.99 -0.42 -0.54
CA TRP A 33 2.18 -0.63 -1.97
C TRP A 33 3.19 -1.74 -2.24
N LEU A 34 2.72 -2.82 -2.86
CA LEU A 34 3.49 -3.98 -3.24
C LEU A 34 4.18 -3.80 -4.59
N ARG A 35 5.38 -4.37 -4.70
CA ARG A 35 6.01 -4.67 -5.99
C ARG A 35 5.30 -5.84 -6.67
N GLU A 36 5.59 -6.01 -7.95
CA GLU A 36 5.02 -7.09 -8.74
C GLU A 36 5.39 -8.47 -8.18
N GLU A 37 6.63 -8.67 -7.71
CA GLU A 37 7.06 -9.94 -7.12
C GLU A 37 6.31 -10.29 -5.82
N GLU A 38 5.98 -9.27 -5.02
CA GLU A 38 5.25 -9.43 -3.77
C GLU A 38 3.77 -9.76 -4.04
N ALA A 39 3.16 -9.10 -5.03
CA ALA A 39 1.81 -9.43 -5.48
C ALA A 39 1.71 -10.86 -6.08
N MET A 40 2.74 -11.30 -6.81
CA MET A 40 2.86 -12.69 -7.27
C MET A 40 2.92 -13.67 -6.11
N SER A 41 3.72 -13.36 -5.08
CA SER A 41 3.87 -14.22 -3.91
C SER A 41 2.56 -14.36 -3.12
N LEU A 42 1.82 -13.26 -2.92
CA LEU A 42 0.53 -13.30 -2.21
C LEU A 42 -0.56 -14.06 -2.96
N THR A 43 -0.59 -13.93 -4.29
CA THR A 43 -1.66 -14.52 -5.12
C THR A 43 -1.31 -15.91 -5.64
N GLY A 44 -0.03 -16.29 -5.64
CA GLY A 44 0.48 -17.48 -6.32
C GLY A 44 0.30 -17.45 -7.85
N LEU A 45 0.08 -16.27 -8.43
CA LEU A 45 -0.14 -16.10 -9.87
C LEU A 45 1.17 -15.78 -10.59
N SER A 46 1.28 -16.26 -11.83
CA SER A 46 2.36 -15.83 -12.71
C SER A 46 2.21 -14.34 -13.07
N ARG A 47 3.34 -13.69 -13.40
CA ARG A 47 3.38 -12.32 -13.91
C ARG A 47 2.39 -12.10 -15.06
N SER A 48 2.40 -12.98 -16.06
CA SER A 48 1.50 -12.91 -17.21
C SER A 48 0.03 -13.00 -16.81
N THR A 49 -0.28 -13.81 -15.80
CA THR A 49 -1.64 -13.94 -15.28
C THR A 49 -2.07 -12.67 -14.54
N LEU A 50 -1.23 -12.10 -13.67
CA LEU A 50 -1.53 -10.82 -13.02
C LEU A 50 -1.76 -9.69 -14.02
N ILE A 51 -0.94 -9.61 -15.07
CA ILE A 51 -1.08 -8.63 -16.17
C ILE A 51 -2.38 -8.82 -16.95
N ARG A 52 -2.87 -10.06 -17.07
CA ARG A 52 -4.17 -10.33 -17.70
C ARG A 52 -5.31 -9.99 -16.75
N GLU A 53 -5.20 -10.38 -15.49
CA GLU A 53 -6.24 -10.13 -14.49
C GLU A 53 -6.46 -8.62 -14.37
N ARG A 54 -5.43 -7.79 -14.21
CA ARG A 54 -5.54 -6.31 -14.07
C ARG A 54 -6.37 -5.57 -15.15
N LYS A 55 -6.66 -6.22 -16.28
CA LYS A 55 -7.45 -5.64 -17.37
C LYS A 55 -8.98 -5.85 -17.20
N LYS A 56 -9.41 -6.55 -16.16
CA LYS A 56 -10.83 -6.85 -15.87
C LYS A 56 -11.41 -5.86 -14.86
N ASN A 57 -12.73 -5.91 -14.65
CA ASN A 57 -13.43 -4.99 -13.73
C ASN A 57 -13.20 -5.31 -12.24
N ASP A 58 -13.00 -6.58 -11.86
CA ASP A 58 -12.74 -7.00 -10.47
C ASP A 58 -11.26 -7.28 -10.23
N THR A 59 -10.44 -6.24 -10.17
CA THR A 59 -8.98 -6.39 -10.23
C THR A 59 -8.22 -5.66 -9.15
N PRO A 60 -6.97 -6.09 -8.86
CA PRO A 60 -6.12 -5.36 -7.94
C PRO A 60 -5.91 -3.93 -8.42
N LEU A 61 -6.10 -2.95 -7.54
CA LEU A 61 -5.78 -1.55 -7.77
C LEU A 61 -4.28 -1.41 -7.95
N VAL A 62 -3.89 -0.75 -9.04
CA VAL A 62 -2.50 -0.58 -9.44
C VAL A 62 -2.24 0.88 -9.73
N ILE A 63 -1.08 1.39 -9.31
CA ILE A 63 -0.61 2.71 -9.73
C ILE A 63 0.64 2.56 -10.58
N THR A 64 0.73 3.45 -11.56
CA THR A 64 1.95 3.72 -12.33
C THR A 64 2.20 5.21 -12.22
N ASP A 65 2.87 5.64 -11.15
CA ASP A 65 3.34 7.02 -11.11
C ASP A 65 4.86 7.01 -11.31
N SER A 66 5.28 7.48 -12.49
CA SER A 66 6.66 7.75 -12.92
C SER A 66 7.74 6.68 -12.63
N GLY A 67 7.36 5.45 -12.28
CA GLY A 67 8.27 4.38 -11.87
C GLY A 67 7.67 2.97 -12.02
N PRO A 68 8.29 1.95 -11.37
CA PRO A 68 7.83 0.57 -11.44
C PRO A 68 6.38 0.42 -10.95
N LEU A 69 5.62 -0.45 -11.61
CA LEU A 69 4.23 -0.78 -11.27
C LEU A 69 4.10 -1.16 -9.79
N ARG A 70 3.13 -0.57 -9.08
CA ARG A 70 2.84 -0.87 -7.68
C ARG A 70 1.40 -1.28 -7.48
N TYR A 71 1.17 -2.31 -6.67
CA TYR A 71 -0.15 -2.85 -6.37
C TYR A 71 -0.56 -2.47 -4.95
N LEU A 72 -1.79 -2.03 -4.75
CA LEU A 72 -2.29 -1.79 -3.40
C LEU A 72 -2.46 -3.14 -2.68
N ARG A 73 -1.77 -3.36 -1.56
CA ARG A 73 -1.81 -4.64 -0.82
C ARG A 73 -3.24 -5.09 -0.54
N SER A 74 -4.05 -4.22 0.07
CA SER A 74 -5.43 -4.55 0.45
C SER A 74 -6.29 -4.97 -0.74
N SER A 75 -6.04 -4.39 -1.91
CA SER A 75 -6.75 -4.76 -3.14
C SER A 75 -6.28 -6.11 -3.69
N VAL A 76 -4.98 -6.42 -3.61
CA VAL A 76 -4.43 -7.74 -3.97
C VAL A 76 -4.98 -8.83 -3.06
N GLU A 77 -5.07 -8.57 -1.76
CA GLU A 77 -5.63 -9.48 -0.77
C GLU A 77 -7.11 -9.76 -1.03
N ALA A 78 -7.93 -8.70 -1.19
CA ALA A 78 -9.35 -8.83 -1.52
C ALA A 78 -9.58 -9.59 -2.82
N PHE A 79 -8.77 -9.31 -3.86
CA PHE A 79 -8.82 -10.05 -5.12
C PHE A 79 -8.52 -11.54 -4.91
N ASN A 80 -7.49 -11.86 -4.12
CA ASN A 80 -7.11 -13.25 -3.86
C ASN A 80 -8.19 -14.00 -3.06
N GLU A 81 -8.77 -13.36 -2.06
CA GLU A 81 -9.86 -13.91 -1.26
C GLU A 81 -11.08 -14.22 -2.14
N ALA A 82 -11.54 -13.25 -2.94
CA ALA A 82 -12.65 -13.44 -3.87
C ALA A 82 -12.38 -14.56 -4.89
N ARG A 83 -11.12 -14.74 -5.31
CA ARG A 83 -10.71 -15.84 -6.19
C ARG A 83 -10.75 -17.20 -5.48
N MET A 84 -10.31 -17.26 -4.23
CA MET A 84 -10.33 -18.50 -3.43
C MET A 84 -11.76 -18.93 -3.10
N LEU A 85 -12.63 -17.99 -2.74
CA LEU A 85 -14.05 -18.27 -2.51
C LEU A 85 -14.72 -18.86 -3.75
N ARG A 86 -14.51 -18.28 -4.94
CA ARG A 86 -15.04 -18.81 -6.21
C ARG A 86 -14.60 -20.26 -6.47
N LYS A 87 -13.34 -20.59 -6.21
CA LYS A 87 -12.84 -21.97 -6.35
C LYS A 87 -13.51 -22.93 -5.38
N THR A 88 -13.73 -22.52 -4.13
CA THR A 88 -14.38 -23.35 -3.12
C THR A 88 -15.84 -23.60 -3.45
N THR A 89 -16.59 -22.56 -3.87
CA THR A 89 -18.00 -22.70 -4.27
C THR A 89 -18.17 -23.64 -5.46
N LEU A 90 -17.29 -23.55 -6.47
CA LEU A 90 -17.29 -24.44 -7.63
C LEU A 90 -17.02 -25.91 -7.27
N ARG A 91 -16.23 -26.17 -6.23
CA ARG A 91 -15.95 -27.54 -5.74
C ARG A 91 -17.10 -28.15 -4.94
N LEU A 92 -17.95 -27.33 -4.32
CA LEU A 92 -19.11 -27.78 -3.55
C LEU A 92 -20.35 -28.01 -4.42
N ALA A 93 -20.37 -27.43 -5.63
CA ALA A 93 -21.46 -27.57 -6.59
C ALA A 93 -21.23 -28.68 -7.63
N ALA A 94 -20.08 -29.36 -7.59
CA ALA A 94 -19.68 -30.46 -8.46
C ALA A 94 -19.73 -31.79 -7.70
#